data_AF-A0A2V5VJ17-F1
#
_entry.id   AF-A0A2V5VJ17-F1
#
_cell.length_a   1.000
_cell.length_b   1.000
_cell.length_c   1.000
_cell.angle_alpha   90.00
_cell.angle_beta   90.00
_cell.angle_gamma   90.00
#
_symmetry.space_group_name_H-M   'P 1'
#
loop_
_entity.id
_entity.type
_entity.pdbx_description
1 polymer ?
#
loop_
_entity_poly.entity_id
_entity_poly.type
_entity_poly.pdbx_seq_one_letter_code
_entity_poly.pdbx_strand_id
1 'polypeptide(L)'
;KSDVAGWNRLLDVLDAVEKRKDARFTQNVFRQVLLEIYRRQQTLRFTYPVPPRISLKDTLSVSERFVSEKSGGDRALALVGALFDVIGSHFGLFAQVNRARINASDEAIGQVADLECLDNAGKVVIAVEVKDRALALTDVEGTIRKTRNREIQEVFFTAPKIHAADADKINSRLNTAFATGQSFYVFDFFVLAQAVLALGGNAIRRGFLQEVGEHLDTWNTQPSHRQAWQRLLASL
;
A
#
# COMPACT_ATOMS: atom_id res chain seq x y z
N LYS A 1 17.07 -14.02 25.81
CA LYS A 1 17.52 -13.49 27.12
C LYS A 1 16.78 -12.20 27.37
N SER A 2 16.25 -11.98 28.58
CA SER A 2 15.57 -10.73 28.95
C SER A 2 16.58 -9.59 29.12
N ASP A 3 16.29 -8.41 28.58
CA ASP A 3 17.10 -7.20 28.72
C ASP A 3 16.75 -6.48 30.04
N VAL A 4 17.33 -6.98 31.12
CA VAL A 4 17.11 -6.43 32.48
C VAL A 4 17.60 -4.98 32.59
N ALA A 5 18.69 -4.63 31.91
CA ALA A 5 19.22 -3.27 31.93
C ALA A 5 18.29 -2.28 31.22
N GLY A 6 17.74 -2.66 30.06
CA GLY A 6 16.72 -1.88 29.36
C GLY A 6 15.44 -1.71 30.18
N TRP A 7 15.02 -2.78 30.87
CA TRP A 7 13.87 -2.73 31.77
C TRP A 7 14.05 -1.73 32.92
N ASN A 8 15.21 -1.76 33.58
CA ASN A 8 15.51 -0.81 34.67
C ASN A 8 15.52 0.65 34.18
N ARG A 9 16.08 0.91 32.99
CA ARG A 9 16.05 2.27 32.40
C ARG A 9 14.64 2.74 32.08
N LEU A 10 13.74 1.84 31.66
CA LEU A 10 12.34 2.18 31.44
C LEU A 10 11.68 2.58 32.77
N LEU A 11 11.91 1.81 33.83
CA LEU A 11 11.42 2.14 35.17
C LEU A 11 11.91 3.51 35.62
N ASP A 12 13.21 3.82 35.47
CA ASP A 12 13.76 5.14 35.83
C ASP A 12 13.07 6.30 35.10
N VAL A 13 12.76 6.13 33.80
CA VAL A 13 12.07 7.15 33.00
C VAL A 13 10.61 7.31 33.47
N LEU A 14 9.91 6.20 33.74
CA LEU A 14 8.54 6.24 34.24
C LEU A 14 8.47 6.87 35.63
N ASP A 15 9.40 6.52 36.52
CA ASP A 15 9.56 7.12 37.85
C ASP A 15 9.79 8.64 37.76
N ALA A 16 10.62 9.09 36.82
CA ALA A 16 10.88 10.51 36.62
C ALA A 16 9.63 11.26 36.12
N VAL A 17 8.83 10.62 35.26
CA VAL A 17 7.54 11.16 34.79
C VAL A 17 6.54 11.26 35.94
N GLU A 18 6.38 10.20 36.72
CA GLU A 18 5.42 10.15 37.83
C GLU A 18 5.79 11.12 38.96
N LYS A 19 7.07 11.20 39.33
CA LYS A 19 7.55 12.11 40.39
C LYS A 19 7.38 13.58 40.02
N ARG A 20 7.57 13.94 38.75
CA ARG A 20 7.49 15.35 38.30
C ARG A 20 6.05 15.87 38.20
N LYS A 21 5.07 15.01 37.90
CA LYS A 21 3.65 15.38 37.72
C LYS A 21 3.42 16.59 36.79
N ASP A 22 4.27 16.75 35.78
CA ASP A 22 4.23 17.85 34.82
C ASP A 22 3.78 17.33 33.46
N ALA A 23 2.61 17.79 33.00
CA ALA A 23 2.02 17.39 31.72
C ALA A 23 2.92 17.71 30.52
N ARG A 24 3.64 18.84 30.53
CA ARG A 24 4.54 19.23 29.44
C ARG A 24 5.77 18.34 29.40
N PHE A 25 6.34 18.02 30.57
CA PHE A 25 7.43 17.06 30.67
C PHE A 25 7.01 15.69 30.15
N THR A 26 5.87 15.16 30.60
CA THR A 26 5.33 13.87 30.16
C THR A 26 5.13 13.83 28.65
N GLN A 27 4.54 14.89 28.07
CA GLN A 27 4.33 14.99 26.63
C GLN A 27 5.65 14.99 25.85
N ASN A 28 6.67 15.70 26.33
CA ASN A 28 7.98 15.75 25.69
C ASN A 28 8.69 14.39 25.74
N VAL A 29 8.65 13.70 26.88
CA VAL A 29 9.21 12.34 27.01
C VAL A 29 8.50 11.38 26.07
N PHE A 30 7.16 11.39 26.04
CA PHE A 30 6.39 10.52 25.15
C PHE A 30 6.71 10.79 23.67
N ARG A 31 6.77 12.05 23.25
CA ARG A 31 7.19 12.43 21.89
C ARG A 31 8.59 11.95 21.56
N GLN A 32 9.55 12.07 22.49
CA GLN A 32 10.91 11.60 22.28
C GLN A 32 10.98 10.07 22.13
N VAL A 33 10.21 9.33 22.93
CA VAL A 33 10.11 7.86 22.81
C VAL A 33 9.53 7.47 21.43
N LEU A 34 8.44 8.11 21.01
CA LEU A 34 7.85 7.89 19.68
C LEU A 34 8.83 8.22 18.55
N LEU A 35 9.57 9.32 18.69
CA LEU A 35 10.59 9.72 17.71
C LEU A 35 11.72 8.69 17.61
N GLU A 36 12.19 8.14 18.72
CA GLU A 36 13.23 7.10 18.67
C GLU A 36 12.74 5.76 18.17
N ILE A 37 11.49 5.39 18.48
CA ILE A 37 10.86 4.22 17.85
C ILE A 37 10.81 4.42 16.33
N TYR A 38 10.37 5.60 15.89
CA TYR A 38 10.30 5.95 14.47
C TYR A 38 11.67 5.88 13.79
N ARG A 39 12.70 6.51 14.36
CA ARG A 39 14.09 6.47 13.84
C ARG A 39 14.62 5.05 13.75
N ARG A 40 14.43 4.23 14.79
CA ARG A 40 14.84 2.82 14.77
C ARG A 40 14.15 2.04 13.67
N GLN A 41 12.86 2.24 13.48
CA GLN A 41 12.10 1.59 12.40
C GLN A 41 12.61 2.00 11.01
N GLN A 42 13.00 3.26 10.81
CA GLN A 42 13.59 3.75 9.56
C GLN A 42 14.98 3.16 9.27
N THR A 43 15.75 2.81 10.30
CA THR A 43 17.08 2.20 10.15
C THR A 43 17.04 0.69 9.92
N LEU A 44 15.91 0.03 10.12
CA LEU A 44 15.76 -1.38 9.79
C LEU A 44 15.83 -1.54 8.28
N ARG A 45 16.85 -2.27 7.82
CA ARG A 45 17.05 -2.66 6.42
C ARG A 45 16.70 -4.14 6.29
N PHE A 46 15.87 -4.46 5.30
CA PHE A 46 15.58 -5.83 4.94
C PHE A 46 16.20 -6.12 3.58
N THR A 47 16.83 -7.28 3.44
CA THR A 47 17.28 -7.77 2.13
C THR A 47 16.27 -8.78 1.63
N TYR A 48 15.71 -8.53 0.45
CA TYR A 48 14.70 -9.37 -0.18
C TYR A 48 15.35 -10.27 -1.23
N PRO A 49 15.51 -11.59 -0.96
CA PRO A 49 16.20 -12.49 -1.88
C PRO A 49 15.29 -12.86 -3.06
N VAL A 50 15.32 -12.05 -4.12
CA VAL A 50 14.56 -12.33 -5.34
C VAL A 50 15.38 -13.24 -6.28
N PRO A 51 14.88 -14.43 -6.65
CA PRO A 51 15.62 -15.35 -7.50
C PRO A 51 15.86 -14.79 -8.92
N PRO A 52 16.92 -15.22 -9.62
CA PRO A 52 17.25 -14.74 -10.97
C PRO A 52 16.23 -15.18 -12.03
N ARG A 53 15.48 -16.25 -11.76
CA ARG A 53 14.33 -16.69 -12.56
C ARG A 53 13.20 -17.12 -11.63
N ILE A 54 11.97 -16.82 -12.02
CA ILE A 54 10.79 -17.24 -11.28
C ILE A 54 9.65 -17.58 -12.24
N SER A 55 8.80 -18.54 -11.88
CA SER A 55 7.61 -18.86 -12.65
C SER A 55 6.47 -17.87 -12.34
N LEU A 56 5.50 -17.73 -13.26
CA LEU A 56 4.33 -16.89 -13.02
C LEU A 56 3.53 -17.42 -11.83
N LYS A 57 3.39 -18.75 -11.76
CA LYS A 57 2.72 -19.47 -10.69
C LYS A 57 3.34 -19.15 -9.32
N ASP A 58 4.66 -19.21 -9.19
CA ASP A 58 5.33 -18.96 -7.91
C ASP A 58 5.25 -17.49 -7.50
N THR A 59 5.33 -16.57 -8.47
CA THR A 59 5.17 -15.13 -8.24
C THR A 59 3.78 -14.81 -7.66
N LEU A 60 2.73 -15.36 -8.26
CA LEU A 60 1.35 -15.18 -7.78
C LEU A 60 1.14 -15.90 -6.44
N SER A 61 1.62 -17.14 -6.30
CA SER A 61 1.45 -17.92 -5.07
C SER A 61 2.10 -17.27 -3.84
N VAL A 62 3.30 -16.70 -3.99
CA VAL A 62 3.93 -15.96 -2.88
C VAL A 62 3.16 -14.69 -2.54
N SER A 63 2.61 -14.01 -3.54
CA SER A 63 1.78 -12.81 -3.35
C SER A 63 0.47 -13.14 -2.62
N GLU A 64 -0.20 -14.23 -3.00
CA GLU A 64 -1.40 -14.74 -2.30
C GLU A 64 -1.11 -15.09 -0.85
N ARG A 65 -0.03 -15.83 -0.59
CA ARG A 65 0.41 -16.17 0.76
C ARG A 65 0.68 -14.90 1.57
N PHE A 66 1.25 -13.87 0.95
CA PHE A 66 1.54 -12.62 1.63
C PHE A 66 0.28 -11.89 2.09
N VAL A 67 -0.75 -11.76 1.24
CA VAL A 67 -2.00 -11.06 1.62
C VAL A 67 -2.98 -11.91 2.43
N SER A 68 -2.75 -13.21 2.55
CA SER A 68 -3.62 -14.10 3.34
C SER A 68 -3.64 -13.79 4.84
N GLU A 69 -2.58 -13.17 5.37
CA GLU A 69 -2.56 -12.69 6.76
C GLU A 69 -3.10 -11.26 6.86
N LYS A 70 -3.89 -11.00 7.92
CA LYS A 70 -4.45 -9.67 8.18
C LYS A 70 -3.35 -8.62 8.36
N SER A 71 -3.46 -7.54 7.60
CA SER A 71 -2.52 -6.41 7.63
C SER A 71 -3.18 -5.03 7.65
N GLY A 72 -4.52 -4.97 7.74
CA GLY A 72 -5.26 -3.71 7.65
C GLY A 72 -5.07 -3.00 6.30
N GLY A 73 -4.88 -3.77 5.22
CA GLY A 73 -4.68 -3.26 3.86
C GLY A 73 -3.22 -3.01 3.45
N ASP A 74 -2.26 -3.00 4.40
CA ASP A 74 -0.86 -2.63 4.12
C ASP A 74 -0.17 -3.54 3.10
N ARG A 75 -0.37 -4.85 3.22
CA ARG A 75 0.23 -5.82 2.28
C ARG A 75 -0.41 -5.73 0.90
N ALA A 76 -1.73 -5.57 0.83
CA ALA A 76 -2.43 -5.43 -0.44
C ALA A 76 -1.99 -4.16 -1.16
N LEU A 77 -1.91 -3.04 -0.44
CA LEU A 77 -1.49 -1.77 -1.01
C LEU A 77 -0.03 -1.78 -1.49
N ALA A 78 0.87 -2.47 -0.78
CA ALA A 78 2.24 -2.68 -1.25
C ALA A 78 2.31 -3.53 -2.54
N LEU A 79 1.49 -4.58 -2.65
CA LEU A 79 1.41 -5.38 -3.87
C LEU A 79 0.84 -4.60 -5.06
N VAL A 80 -0.24 -3.84 -4.85
CA VAL A 80 -0.83 -3.03 -5.93
C VAL A 80 0.15 -1.93 -6.35
N GLY A 81 0.76 -1.23 -5.39
CA GLY A 81 1.77 -0.20 -5.67
C GLY A 81 2.93 -0.75 -6.50
N ALA A 82 3.50 -1.87 -6.09
CA ALA A 82 4.58 -2.54 -6.81
C ALA A 82 4.18 -2.99 -8.22
N LEU A 83 2.94 -3.48 -8.40
CA LEU A 83 2.44 -3.87 -9.71
C LEU A 83 2.34 -2.65 -10.64
N PHE A 84 1.84 -1.52 -10.12
CA PHE A 84 1.76 -0.30 -10.92
C PHE A 84 3.14 0.30 -11.21
N ASP A 85 4.11 0.23 -10.29
CA ASP A 85 5.49 0.68 -10.59
C ASP A 85 6.13 -0.12 -11.73
N VAL A 86 5.95 -1.45 -11.74
CA VAL A 86 6.46 -2.25 -12.86
C VAL A 86 5.68 -2.04 -14.15
N ILE A 87 4.39 -1.75 -14.08
CA ILE A 87 3.61 -1.36 -15.27
C ILE A 87 4.14 -0.03 -15.83
N GLY A 88 4.30 0.99 -14.99
CA GLY A 88 4.77 2.31 -15.40
C GLY A 88 6.17 2.25 -16.00
N SER A 89 7.10 1.62 -15.29
CA SER A 89 8.50 1.50 -15.74
C SER A 89 8.67 0.64 -16.98
N HIS A 90 7.89 -0.43 -17.16
CA HIS A 90 8.04 -1.34 -18.29
C HIS A 90 7.30 -0.88 -19.54
N PHE A 91 6.11 -0.31 -19.40
CA PHE A 91 5.26 0.09 -20.53
C PHE A 91 5.30 1.60 -20.81
N GLY A 92 5.93 2.41 -19.95
CA GLY A 92 6.05 3.85 -20.14
C GLY A 92 4.73 4.62 -20.01
N LEU A 93 3.77 4.09 -19.24
CA LEU A 93 2.42 4.68 -19.11
C LEU A 93 2.37 5.90 -18.19
N PHE A 94 3.26 5.97 -17.20
CA PHE A 94 3.38 7.04 -16.22
C PHE A 94 4.78 7.04 -15.61
N ALA A 95 5.16 8.15 -14.98
CA ALA A 95 6.52 8.41 -14.51
C ALA A 95 6.77 7.88 -13.09
N GLN A 96 5.76 7.91 -12.22
CA GLN A 96 5.91 7.51 -10.81
C GLN A 96 4.57 7.06 -10.21
N VAL A 97 4.63 6.19 -9.20
CA VAL A 97 3.49 5.83 -8.35
C VAL A 97 3.68 6.43 -6.96
N ASN A 98 2.75 7.28 -6.56
CA ASN A 98 2.63 7.75 -5.18
C ASN A 98 1.58 6.92 -4.44
N ARG A 99 1.82 6.68 -3.15
CA ARG A 99 0.92 5.93 -2.28
C ARG A 99 0.50 6.78 -1.08
N ALA A 100 -0.71 6.57 -0.58
CA ALA A 100 -1.14 7.16 0.68
C ALA A 100 -0.62 6.36 1.88
N ARG A 101 -0.20 7.07 2.94
CA ARG A 101 0.03 6.43 4.24
C ARG A 101 -1.31 6.03 4.83
N ILE A 102 -1.47 4.76 5.18
CA ILE A 102 -2.72 4.15 5.67
C ILE A 102 -3.36 4.90 6.85
N ASN A 103 -2.56 5.58 7.67
CA ASN A 103 -3.03 6.30 8.88
C ASN A 103 -3.10 7.82 8.72
N ALA A 104 -2.88 8.36 7.53
CA ALA A 104 -3.09 9.78 7.27
C ALA A 104 -4.53 9.98 6.77
N SER A 105 -5.27 10.90 7.38
CA SER A 105 -6.56 11.31 6.82
C SER A 105 -6.33 11.92 5.44
N ASP A 106 -7.07 11.48 4.42
CA ASP A 106 -6.98 11.95 3.03
C ASP A 106 -6.91 13.49 2.91
N GLU A 107 -7.61 14.22 3.78
CA GLU A 107 -7.62 15.70 3.82
C GLU A 107 -6.26 16.34 4.16
N ALA A 108 -5.38 15.63 4.87
CA ALA A 108 -4.10 16.19 5.33
C ALA A 108 -2.97 16.08 4.28
N ILE A 109 -3.12 15.19 3.29
CA ILE A 109 -2.11 14.96 2.24
C ILE A 109 -2.61 15.43 0.87
N GLY A 110 -3.93 15.58 0.70
CA GLY A 110 -4.51 15.99 -0.57
C GLY A 110 -4.36 14.91 -1.66
N GLN A 111 -4.27 13.64 -1.25
CA GLN A 111 -4.36 12.48 -2.15
C GLN A 111 -5.83 12.12 -2.38
N VAL A 112 -6.13 11.67 -3.60
CA VAL A 112 -7.51 11.42 -4.06
C VAL A 112 -7.88 9.94 -3.98
N ALA A 113 -6.87 9.07 -3.97
CA ALA A 113 -6.99 7.62 -3.90
C ALA A 113 -5.80 7.00 -3.14
N ASP A 114 -5.88 5.70 -2.85
CA ASP A 114 -4.81 4.96 -2.15
C ASP A 114 -3.48 4.99 -2.91
N LEU A 115 -3.52 4.97 -4.25
CA LEU A 115 -2.37 5.19 -5.14
C LEU A 115 -2.71 6.21 -6.24
N GLU A 116 -1.72 6.99 -6.62
CA GLU A 116 -1.77 7.94 -7.73
C GLU A 116 -0.59 7.69 -8.66
N CYS A 117 -0.87 7.41 -9.93
CA CYS A 117 0.16 7.33 -10.97
C CYS A 117 0.28 8.70 -11.62
N LEU A 118 1.48 9.27 -11.63
CA LEU A 118 1.73 10.63 -12.12
C LEU A 118 2.56 10.61 -13.40
N ASP A 119 2.27 11.55 -14.30
CA ASP A 119 3.11 11.81 -15.46
C ASP A 119 4.40 12.58 -15.08
N ASN A 120 5.23 12.87 -16.08
CA ASN A 120 6.47 13.63 -15.90
C ASN A 120 6.26 15.08 -15.43
N ALA A 121 5.04 15.62 -15.59
CA ALA A 121 4.69 16.95 -15.10
C ALA A 121 4.13 16.92 -13.66
N GLY A 122 4.01 15.73 -13.05
CA GLY A 122 3.43 15.55 -11.73
C GLY A 122 1.90 15.63 -11.73
N LYS A 123 1.24 15.49 -12.88
CA LYS A 123 -0.22 15.38 -12.96
C LYS A 123 -0.64 13.93 -12.74
N VAL A 124 -1.67 13.71 -11.93
CA VAL A 124 -2.26 12.39 -11.74
C VAL A 124 -2.97 11.96 -13.03
N VAL A 125 -2.49 10.88 -13.64
CA VAL A 125 -3.07 10.30 -14.85
C VAL A 125 -3.93 9.07 -14.56
N ILE A 126 -3.62 8.33 -13.49
CA ILE A 126 -4.43 7.19 -13.01
C ILE A 126 -4.54 7.27 -11.49
N ALA A 127 -5.77 7.13 -10.97
CA ALA A 127 -6.02 6.92 -9.55
C ALA A 127 -6.35 5.44 -9.30
N VAL A 128 -5.80 4.84 -8.23
CA VAL A 128 -6.07 3.44 -7.88
C VAL A 128 -6.56 3.36 -6.43
N GLU A 129 -7.74 2.77 -6.26
CA GLU A 129 -8.36 2.47 -4.96
C GLU A 129 -8.24 0.97 -4.65
N VAL A 130 -7.74 0.65 -3.47
CA VAL A 130 -7.43 -0.72 -3.07
C VAL A 130 -8.40 -1.17 -1.98
N LYS A 131 -9.10 -2.28 -2.24
CA LYS A 131 -10.03 -2.90 -1.29
C LYS A 131 -9.65 -4.35 -1.07
N ASP A 132 -9.49 -4.72 0.20
CA ASP A 132 -9.35 -6.11 0.65
C ASP A 132 -10.71 -6.82 0.85
N ARG A 133 -11.80 -6.10 0.59
CA ARG A 133 -13.19 -6.55 0.73
C ARG A 133 -13.98 -6.32 -0.54
N ALA A 134 -15.20 -6.85 -0.58
CA ALA A 134 -16.14 -6.57 -1.65
C ALA A 134 -16.37 -5.05 -1.80
N LEU A 135 -16.32 -4.56 -3.03
CA LEU A 135 -16.58 -3.16 -3.38
C LEU A 135 -18.06 -2.83 -3.14
N ALA A 136 -18.32 -1.81 -2.32
CA ALA A 136 -19.66 -1.34 -2.02
C ALA A 136 -19.98 -0.06 -2.81
N LEU A 137 -21.27 0.26 -2.95
CA LEU A 137 -21.69 1.47 -3.68
C LEU A 137 -21.08 2.75 -3.09
N THR A 138 -20.97 2.83 -1.76
CA THR A 138 -20.41 4.00 -1.06
C THR A 138 -18.95 4.24 -1.40
N ASP A 139 -18.17 3.19 -1.65
CA ASP A 139 -16.77 3.30 -2.07
C ASP A 139 -16.67 3.98 -3.45
N VAL A 140 -17.55 3.56 -4.37
CA VAL A 140 -17.62 4.09 -5.74
C VAL A 140 -18.07 5.54 -5.74
N GLU A 141 -19.16 5.86 -5.04
CA GLU A 141 -19.68 7.23 -4.97
C GLU A 141 -18.70 8.20 -4.30
N GLY A 142 -18.01 7.74 -3.25
CA GLY A 142 -16.95 8.51 -2.60
C GLY A 142 -15.80 8.83 -3.56
N THR A 143 -15.35 7.84 -4.33
CA THR A 143 -14.24 7.99 -5.27
C THR A 143 -14.61 8.88 -6.45
N ILE A 144 -15.80 8.70 -7.06
CA ILE A 144 -16.28 9.57 -8.16
C ILE A 144 -16.26 11.04 -7.73
N ARG A 145 -16.74 11.34 -6.52
CA ARG A 145 -16.75 12.72 -6.00
C ARG A 145 -15.32 13.27 -5.87
N LYS A 146 -14.41 12.47 -5.30
CA LYS A 146 -13.01 12.85 -5.09
C LYS A 146 -12.28 13.09 -6.42
N THR A 147 -12.39 12.17 -7.38
CA THR A 147 -11.66 12.22 -8.66
C THR A 147 -12.20 13.28 -9.60
N ARG A 148 -13.51 13.54 -9.58
CA ARG A 148 -14.12 14.62 -10.38
C ARG A 148 -13.59 16.00 -9.98
N ASN A 149 -13.42 16.26 -8.68
CA ASN A 149 -12.88 17.53 -8.19
C ASN A 149 -11.42 17.78 -8.61
N ARG A 150 -10.73 16.73 -9.08
CA ARG A 150 -9.31 16.74 -9.47
C ARG A 150 -9.10 16.45 -10.96
N GLU A 151 -10.19 16.37 -11.73
CA GLU A 151 -10.17 16.11 -13.17
C GLU A 151 -9.41 14.83 -13.56
N ILE A 152 -9.43 13.81 -12.71
CA ILE A 152 -8.81 12.51 -12.99
C ILE A 152 -9.76 11.69 -13.85
N GLN A 153 -9.30 11.29 -15.04
CA GLN A 153 -10.11 10.58 -16.03
C GLN A 153 -10.08 9.07 -15.86
N GLU A 154 -8.93 8.50 -15.46
CA GLU A 154 -8.75 7.06 -15.37
C GLU A 154 -8.70 6.62 -13.90
N VAL A 155 -9.63 5.77 -13.49
CA VAL A 155 -9.77 5.33 -12.10
C VAL A 155 -9.90 3.82 -12.01
N PHE A 156 -9.02 3.20 -11.23
CA PHE A 156 -8.92 1.76 -11.06
C PHE A 156 -9.35 1.39 -9.64
N PHE A 157 -10.20 0.37 -9.51
CA PHE A 157 -10.53 -0.27 -8.26
C PHE A 157 -9.97 -1.70 -8.27
N THR A 158 -9.11 -2.00 -7.31
CA THR A 158 -8.70 -3.38 -7.05
C THR A 158 -9.56 -3.93 -5.92
N ALA A 159 -10.47 -4.85 -6.21
CA ALA A 159 -11.33 -5.48 -5.22
C ALA A 159 -11.59 -6.94 -5.60
N PRO A 160 -11.62 -7.88 -4.64
CA PRO A 160 -11.82 -9.30 -4.94
C PRO A 160 -13.17 -9.59 -5.61
N LYS A 161 -14.17 -8.74 -5.36
CA LYS A 161 -15.51 -8.82 -5.96
C LYS A 161 -16.30 -7.54 -5.73
N ILE A 162 -17.42 -7.41 -6.42
CA ILE A 162 -18.45 -6.40 -6.15
C ILE A 162 -19.46 -6.97 -5.15
N HIS A 163 -19.98 -6.13 -4.25
CA HIS A 163 -21.07 -6.53 -3.36
C HIS A 163 -22.34 -6.81 -4.18
N ALA A 164 -22.88 -8.02 -4.10
CA ALA A 164 -23.93 -8.49 -5.01
C ALA A 164 -25.19 -7.60 -5.00
N ALA A 165 -25.59 -7.10 -3.83
CA ALA A 165 -26.76 -6.21 -3.69
C ALA A 165 -26.55 -4.82 -4.34
N ASP A 166 -25.30 -4.43 -4.59
CA ASP A 166 -24.94 -3.14 -5.16
C ASP A 166 -24.52 -3.22 -6.63
N ALA A 167 -24.41 -4.42 -7.21
CA ALA A 167 -23.81 -4.63 -8.54
C ALA A 167 -24.46 -3.76 -9.64
N ASP A 168 -25.80 -3.79 -9.73
CA ASP A 168 -26.54 -3.01 -10.74
C ASP A 168 -26.39 -1.49 -10.51
N LYS A 169 -26.39 -1.07 -9.24
CA LYS A 169 -26.25 0.35 -8.88
C LYS A 169 -24.84 0.84 -9.19
N ILE A 170 -23.82 0.06 -8.86
CA ILE A 170 -22.43 0.35 -9.18
C ILE A 170 -22.28 0.47 -10.69
N ASN A 171 -22.72 -0.54 -11.46
CA ASN A 171 -22.63 -0.49 -12.93
C ASN A 171 -23.32 0.74 -13.52
N SER A 172 -24.51 1.10 -13.01
CA SER A 172 -25.22 2.31 -13.43
C SER A 172 -24.44 3.60 -13.11
N ARG A 173 -23.83 3.67 -11.93
CA ARG A 173 -22.96 4.81 -11.55
C ARG A 173 -21.72 4.92 -12.41
N LEU A 174 -21.03 3.80 -12.68
CA LEU A 174 -19.84 3.80 -13.53
C LEU A 174 -20.18 4.21 -14.97
N ASN A 175 -21.28 3.71 -15.54
CA ASN A 175 -21.76 4.11 -16.86
C ASN A 175 -22.09 5.61 -16.92
N THR A 176 -22.72 6.14 -15.87
CA THR A 176 -23.01 7.58 -15.77
C THR A 176 -21.72 8.40 -15.71
N ALA A 177 -20.72 7.94 -14.95
CA ALA A 177 -19.45 8.62 -14.84
C ALA A 177 -18.66 8.60 -16.17
N PHE A 178 -18.72 7.48 -16.90
CA PHE A 178 -18.15 7.34 -18.24
C PHE A 178 -18.79 8.32 -19.24
N ALA A 179 -20.11 8.45 -19.23
CA ALA A 179 -20.81 9.44 -20.05
C ALA A 179 -20.39 10.90 -19.74
N THR A 180 -19.81 11.14 -18.56
CA THR A 180 -19.24 12.43 -18.15
C THR A 180 -17.72 12.54 -18.33
N GLY A 181 -17.09 11.57 -19.01
CA GLY A 181 -15.66 11.60 -19.35
C GLY A 181 -14.71 11.00 -18.31
N GLN A 182 -15.19 10.17 -17.38
CA GLN A 182 -14.35 9.43 -16.44
C GLN A 182 -14.50 7.92 -16.63
N SER A 183 -13.40 7.24 -16.93
CA SER A 183 -13.30 5.79 -17.05
C SER A 183 -13.04 5.16 -15.69
N PHE A 184 -13.84 4.16 -15.34
CA PHE A 184 -13.66 3.38 -14.12
C PHE A 184 -13.50 1.91 -14.44
N TYR A 185 -12.50 1.28 -13.83
CA TYR A 185 -12.18 -0.13 -14.01
C TYR A 185 -12.26 -0.84 -12.66
N VAL A 186 -13.01 -1.93 -12.59
CA VAL A 186 -13.10 -2.76 -11.38
C VAL A 186 -12.58 -4.15 -11.70
N PHE A 187 -11.54 -4.59 -11.00
CA PHE A 187 -10.93 -5.89 -11.24
C PHE A 187 -10.38 -6.48 -9.93
N ASP A 188 -10.28 -7.80 -9.89
CA ASP A 188 -9.49 -8.48 -8.87
C ASP A 188 -8.00 -8.27 -9.15
N PHE A 189 -7.23 -8.02 -8.08
CA PHE A 189 -5.80 -7.77 -8.18
C PHE A 189 -5.05 -8.92 -8.85
N PHE A 190 -5.33 -10.18 -8.47
CA PHE A 190 -4.62 -11.34 -9.00
C PHE A 190 -4.95 -11.59 -10.47
N VAL A 191 -6.17 -11.27 -10.90
CA VAL A 191 -6.54 -11.30 -12.33
C VAL A 191 -5.69 -10.31 -13.14
N LEU A 192 -5.56 -9.06 -12.68
CA LEU A 192 -4.72 -8.07 -13.36
C LEU A 192 -3.23 -8.47 -13.30
N ALA A 193 -2.74 -8.85 -12.12
CA ALA A 193 -1.36 -9.25 -11.92
C ALA A 193 -1.00 -10.44 -12.83
N GLN A 194 -1.86 -11.44 -12.93
CA GLN A 194 -1.62 -12.58 -13.82
C GLN A 194 -1.42 -12.15 -15.27
N ALA A 195 -2.28 -11.27 -15.80
CA ALA A 195 -2.18 -10.78 -17.18
C ALA A 195 -0.89 -9.99 -17.42
N VAL A 196 -0.60 -9.02 -16.54
CA VAL A 196 0.57 -8.14 -16.66
C VAL A 196 1.88 -8.92 -16.52
N LEU A 197 1.98 -9.77 -15.49
CA LEU A 197 3.18 -10.54 -15.20
C LEU A 197 3.43 -11.64 -16.25
N ALA A 198 2.37 -12.16 -16.88
CA ALA A 198 2.50 -13.07 -18.02
C ALA A 198 3.08 -12.34 -19.24
N LEU A 199 2.55 -11.16 -19.57
CA LEU A 199 2.99 -10.36 -20.72
C LEU A 199 4.45 -9.91 -20.58
N GLY A 200 4.84 -9.49 -19.38
CA GLY A 200 6.18 -8.99 -19.09
C GLY A 200 7.30 -10.03 -18.95
N GLY A 201 6.93 -11.32 -18.93
CA GLY A 201 7.89 -12.40 -18.74
C GLY A 201 8.68 -12.30 -17.44
N ASN A 202 9.92 -12.83 -17.43
CA ASN A 202 10.73 -12.93 -16.21
C ASN A 202 11.18 -11.57 -15.67
N ALA A 203 11.38 -10.57 -16.55
CA ALA A 203 11.86 -9.25 -16.15
C ALA A 203 10.86 -8.53 -15.25
N ILE A 204 9.59 -8.41 -15.70
CA ILE A 204 8.54 -7.79 -14.88
C ILE A 204 8.30 -8.60 -13.60
N ARG A 205 8.28 -9.94 -13.66
CA ARG A 205 8.08 -10.76 -12.46
C ARG A 205 9.13 -10.53 -11.37
N ARG A 206 10.40 -10.39 -11.76
CA ARG A 206 11.47 -10.06 -10.81
C ARG A 206 11.35 -8.64 -10.29
N GLY A 207 11.14 -7.68 -11.19
CA GLY A 207 10.93 -6.28 -10.82
C GLY A 207 9.78 -6.16 -9.82
N PHE A 208 8.67 -6.86 -10.05
CA PHE A 208 7.50 -6.81 -9.19
C PHE A 208 7.83 -7.26 -7.76
N LEU A 209 8.53 -8.39 -7.60
CA LEU A 209 8.91 -8.87 -6.28
C LEU A 209 9.90 -7.97 -5.55
N GLN A 210 10.77 -7.29 -6.31
CA GLN A 210 11.70 -6.28 -5.78
C GLN A 210 10.93 -5.04 -5.33
N GLU A 211 10.06 -4.50 -6.19
CA GLU A 211 9.23 -3.33 -5.90
C GLU A 211 8.30 -3.57 -4.71
N VAL A 212 7.80 -4.79 -4.48
CA VAL A 212 7.05 -5.08 -3.25
C VAL A 212 7.93 -4.82 -2.01
N GLY A 213 9.20 -5.23 -2.04
CA GLY A 213 10.15 -4.94 -0.98
C GLY A 213 10.38 -3.44 -0.79
N GLU A 214 10.62 -2.73 -1.89
CA GLU A 214 10.83 -1.27 -1.89
C GLU A 214 9.61 -0.50 -1.36
N HIS A 215 8.39 -0.93 -1.71
CA HIS A 215 7.15 -0.37 -1.17
C HIS A 215 7.04 -0.57 0.35
N LEU A 216 7.38 -1.76 0.85
CA LEU A 216 7.33 -2.02 2.28
C LEU A 216 8.36 -1.19 3.06
N ASP A 217 9.54 -0.96 2.50
CA ASP A 217 10.58 -0.14 3.14
C ASP A 217 10.30 1.36 3.04
N THR A 218 9.95 1.87 1.86
CA THR A 218 9.70 3.30 1.58
C THR A 218 8.57 3.85 2.44
N TRP A 219 7.49 3.08 2.57
CA TRP A 219 6.29 3.51 3.31
C TRP A 219 6.36 3.18 4.81
N ASN A 220 7.53 2.76 5.30
CA ASN A 220 7.79 2.37 6.69
C ASN A 220 6.73 1.40 7.25
N THR A 221 6.34 0.43 6.43
CA THR A 221 5.44 -0.65 6.80
C THR A 221 6.01 -1.40 8.02
N GLN A 222 5.11 -1.92 8.86
CA GLN A 222 5.50 -2.61 10.10
C GLN A 222 6.59 -3.67 9.84
N PRO A 223 7.64 -3.76 10.68
CA PRO A 223 8.72 -4.73 10.48
C PRO A 223 8.25 -6.18 10.33
N SER A 224 7.12 -6.54 10.95
CA SER A 224 6.50 -7.88 10.82
C SER A 224 6.09 -8.20 9.38
N HIS A 225 5.56 -7.23 8.63
CA HIS A 225 5.18 -7.40 7.24
C HIS A 225 6.41 -7.51 6.33
N ARG A 226 7.45 -6.70 6.60
CA ARG A 226 8.74 -6.79 5.89
C ARG A 226 9.43 -8.14 6.10
N GLN A 227 9.46 -8.65 7.34
CA GLN A 227 9.95 -9.98 7.66
C GLN A 227 9.15 -11.08 6.98
N ALA A 228 7.81 -10.95 6.94
CA ALA A 228 6.96 -11.93 6.26
C ALA A 228 7.29 -12.01 4.76
N TRP A 229 7.44 -10.85 4.09
CA TRP A 229 7.84 -10.81 2.68
C TRP A 229 9.21 -11.47 2.45
N GLN A 230 10.21 -11.09 3.26
CA GLN A 230 11.54 -11.67 3.20
C GLN A 230 11.53 -13.21 3.35
N ARG A 231 10.77 -13.73 4.33
CA ARG A 231 10.68 -15.19 4.56
C ARG A 231 9.99 -15.91 3.40
N LEU A 232 8.97 -15.30 2.81
CA LEU A 232 8.29 -15.88 1.64
C LEU A 232 9.24 -15.96 0.45
N LEU A 233 9.99 -14.89 0.18
CA LEU A 233 10.99 -14.87 -0.89
C LEU A 233 12.13 -15.86 -0.65
N ALA A 234 12.59 -16.02 0.60
CA ALA A 234 13.61 -17.00 0.95
C ALA A 234 13.15 -18.46 0.80
N SER A 235 11.85 -18.69 0.59
CA SER A 235 11.28 -20.03 0.36
C SER A 235 11.07 -20.39 -1.12
N LEU A 236 11.43 -19.47 -2.03
CA LEU A 236 11.42 -19.65 -3.48
C LEU A 236 12.74 -20.22 -3.99
#